data_AF-A0A3G8H4P7-F1
#
_entry.id   AF-A0A3G8H4P7-F1
#
_cell.length_a   1.000
_cell.length_b   1.000
_cell.length_c   1.000
_cell.angle_alpha   90.00
_cell.angle_beta   90.00
_cell.angle_gamma   90.00
#
_symmetry.space_group_name_H-M   'P 1'
#
loop_
_entity.id
_entity.type
_entity.pdbx_description
1 polymer ?
#
loop_
_entity_poly.entity_id
_entity_poly.type
_entity_poly.pdbx_seq_one_letter_code
_entity_poly.pdbx_strand_id
1 'polypeptide(L)'
;MRRCAFRRNPDVIAEVLLRAEGACEGCGQAAPFQRADGRPYLEVHHRQRLADGGDDSIENVMALCPNCHRERHFGINCTTS
;
A
#
# COMPACT_ATOMS: atom_id res chain seq x y z
N MET A 1 -5.17 20.13 -16.52
CA MET A 1 -4.51 19.05 -15.75
C MET A 1 -5.49 17.89 -15.57
N ARG A 2 -5.43 16.85 -16.42
CA ARG A 2 -6.28 15.65 -16.24
C ARG A 2 -5.76 14.90 -15.01
N ARG A 3 -6.58 14.81 -13.95
CA ARG A 3 -6.37 13.80 -12.92
C ARG A 3 -6.67 12.46 -13.57
N CYS A 4 -5.65 11.70 -13.96
CA CYS A 4 -5.81 10.28 -14.23
C CYS A 4 -6.10 9.62 -12.88
N ALA A 5 -7.39 9.58 -12.51
CA ALA A 5 -7.85 8.70 -11.45
C ALA A 5 -7.74 7.27 -12.01
N PHE A 6 -6.60 6.63 -11.76
CA PHE A 6 -6.42 5.23 -12.09
C PHE A 6 -7.48 4.42 -11.33
N ARG A 7 -8.26 3.62 -12.05
CA ARG A 7 -9.26 2.74 -11.45
C ARG A 7 -8.49 1.65 -10.70
N ARG A 8 -8.50 1.72 -9.37
CA ARG A 8 -7.95 0.68 -8.52
C ARG A 8 -8.97 -0.44 -8.36
N ASN A 9 -8.54 -1.68 -8.50
CA ASN A 9 -9.39 -2.84 -8.32
C ASN A 9 -9.59 -3.09 -6.81
N PRO A 10 -10.84 -2.98 -6.29
CA PRO A 10 -11.12 -3.25 -4.89
C PRO A 10 -10.77 -4.68 -4.48
N ASP A 11 -10.81 -5.64 -5.39
CA ASP A 11 -10.49 -7.04 -5.12
C ASP A 11 -8.99 -7.21 -4.84
N VAL A 12 -8.13 -6.50 -5.60
CA VAL A 12 -6.68 -6.49 -5.38
C VAL A 12 -6.33 -5.87 -4.02
N ILE A 13 -7.05 -4.82 -3.62
CA ILE A 13 -6.89 -4.19 -2.31
C ILE A 13 -7.30 -5.16 -1.20
N ALA A 14 -8.45 -5.81 -1.34
CA ALA A 14 -8.94 -6.76 -0.34
C ALA A 14 -8.00 -7.96 -0.19
N GLU A 15 -7.53 -8.52 -1.30
CA GLU A 15 -6.60 -9.65 -1.33
C GLU A 15 -5.27 -9.31 -0.67
N VAL A 16 -4.68 -8.14 -0.95
CA VAL A 16 -3.41 -7.73 -0.33
C VAL A 16 -3.57 -7.46 1.16
N LEU A 17 -4.69 -6.89 1.60
CA LEU A 17 -4.95 -6.70 3.02
C LEU A 17 -5.18 -8.03 3.74
N LEU A 18 -5.78 -9.01 3.07
CA LEU A 18 -5.94 -10.37 3.59
C LEU A 18 -4.60 -11.09 3.70
N ARG A 19 -3.77 -11.05 2.63
CA ARG A 19 -2.41 -11.60 2.59
C ARG A 19 -1.51 -11.04 3.68
N ALA A 20 -1.67 -9.76 4.00
CA ALA A 20 -0.86 -9.08 5.00
C ALA A 20 -1.16 -9.55 6.44
N GLU A 21 -2.31 -10.20 6.69
CA GLU A 21 -2.73 -10.69 8.01
C GLU A 21 -2.61 -9.64 9.15
N GLY A 22 -2.74 -8.36 8.80
CA GLY A 22 -2.59 -7.24 9.74
C GLY A 22 -1.16 -6.88 10.11
N ALA A 23 -0.15 -7.41 9.42
CA ALA A 23 1.25 -7.01 9.50
C ALA A 23 1.66 -6.15 8.30
N CYS A 24 2.51 -5.16 8.54
CA CYS A 24 3.10 -4.32 7.50
C CYS A 24 4.13 -5.12 6.70
N GLU A 25 3.97 -5.22 5.38
CA GLU A 25 4.93 -5.89 4.49
C GLU A 25 6.25 -5.10 4.29
N GLY A 26 6.33 -3.89 4.82
CA GLY A 26 7.55 -3.06 4.80
C GLY A 26 8.44 -3.22 6.03
N CYS A 27 7.85 -3.26 7.23
CA CYS A 27 8.60 -3.30 8.49
C CYS A 27 8.30 -4.54 9.36
N GLY A 28 7.36 -5.38 8.96
CA GLY A 28 6.94 -6.59 9.70
C GLY A 28 6.14 -6.31 10.97
N GLN A 29 5.88 -5.05 11.32
CA GLN A 29 5.12 -4.69 12.52
C GLN A 29 3.62 -4.83 12.28
N ALA A 30 2.87 -5.16 13.34
CA ALA A 30 1.41 -5.16 13.30
C ALA A 30 0.85 -3.78 12.95
N ALA A 31 -0.37 -3.76 12.41
CA ALA A 31 -1.09 -2.54 12.12
C ALA A 31 -1.21 -1.67 13.38
N PRO A 32 -1.04 -0.34 13.26
CA PRO A 32 -0.97 0.55 14.41
C PRO A 32 -2.28 0.61 15.21
N PHE A 33 -3.42 0.38 14.55
CA PHE A 33 -4.73 0.32 15.17
C PHE A 33 -5.69 -0.51 14.30
N GLN A 34 -6.82 -0.89 14.88
CA GLN A 34 -7.94 -1.51 14.18
C GLN A 34 -8.99 -0.46 13.81
N ARG A 35 -9.62 -0.65 12.66
CA ARG A 35 -10.76 0.13 12.19
C ARG A 35 -12.00 -0.21 13.04
N ALA A 36 -13.04 0.61 12.94
CA ALA A 36 -14.30 0.38 13.63
C ALA A 36 -14.98 -0.96 13.28
N ASP A 37 -14.61 -1.56 12.16
CA ASP A 37 -15.08 -2.88 11.72
C ASP A 37 -14.19 -4.05 12.21
N GLY A 38 -13.22 -3.76 13.10
CA GLY A 38 -12.30 -4.75 13.67
C GLY A 38 -11.10 -5.11 12.77
N ARG A 39 -11.04 -4.58 11.54
CA ARG A 39 -9.94 -4.90 10.61
C ARG A 39 -8.68 -4.08 10.90
N PRO A 40 -7.47 -4.65 10.76
CA PRO A 40 -6.22 -3.92 10.90
C PRO A 40 -6.12 -2.76 9.89
N TYR A 41 -5.65 -1.59 10.34
CA TYR A 41 -5.46 -0.44 9.45
C TYR A 41 -4.10 -0.50 8.74
N LEU A 42 -4.12 -0.89 7.47
CA LEU A 42 -2.99 -0.84 6.55
C LEU A 42 -3.39 -0.11 5.26
N GLU A 43 -2.40 0.53 4.63
CA GLU A 43 -2.55 1.28 3.39
C GLU A 43 -1.89 0.50 2.25
N VAL A 44 -2.61 0.32 1.14
CA VAL A 44 -2.08 -0.36 -0.04
C VAL A 44 -1.25 0.61 -0.87
N HIS A 45 -0.02 0.21 -1.15
CA HIS A 45 0.98 0.98 -1.89
C HIS A 45 1.47 0.20 -3.11
N HIS A 46 1.46 0.84 -4.28
CA HIS A 46 2.06 0.29 -5.49
C HIS A 46 3.59 0.39 -5.43
N ARG A 47 4.31 -0.72 -5.62
CA ARG A 47 5.79 -0.77 -5.68
C ARG A 47 6.28 0.05 -6.87
N GLN A 48 5.70 -0.17 -8.05
CA GLN A 48 5.82 0.70 -9.20
C GLN A 48 4.54 1.52 -9.34
N ARG A 49 4.65 2.84 -9.25
CA ARG A 49 3.48 3.73 -9.33
C ARG A 49 2.79 3.55 -10.68
N LEU A 50 1.47 3.62 -10.69
CA LEU A 50 0.66 3.57 -11.93
C LEU A 50 1.03 4.72 -12.90
N ALA A 51 1.48 5.86 -12.37
CA ALA A 51 1.98 6.98 -13.17
C ALA A 51 3.30 6.66 -13.91
N ASP A 52 4.10 5.73 -13.39
CA ASP A 52 5.38 5.29 -13.95
C ASP A 52 5.24 4.00 -14.77
N GLY A 53 4.00 3.66 -15.18
CA GLY A 53 3.70 2.47 -15.98
C GLY A 53 3.51 1.17 -15.19
N GLY A 54 3.37 1.24 -13.86
CA GLY A 54 3.06 0.07 -13.05
C GLY A 54 1.63 -0.46 -13.26
N ASP A 55 1.45 -1.77 -13.12
CA ASP A 55 0.16 -2.44 -13.21
C ASP A 55 -0.57 -2.50 -11.86
N ASP A 56 -1.90 -2.57 -11.89
CA ASP A 56 -2.73 -2.75 -10.70
C ASP A 56 -2.92 -4.25 -10.37
N SER A 57 -1.81 -4.93 -10.14
CA SER A 57 -1.74 -6.38 -9.87
C SER A 57 -1.31 -6.67 -8.44
N ILE A 58 -1.76 -7.79 -7.86
CA ILE A 58 -1.43 -8.26 -6.49
C ILE A 58 0.09 -8.30 -6.23
N GLU A 59 0.89 -8.53 -7.28
CA GLU A 59 2.36 -8.57 -7.22
C GLU A 59 3.01 -7.18 -7.13
N ASN A 60 2.36 -6.16 -7.70
CA ASN A 60 2.84 -4.78 -7.70
C ASN A 60 2.29 -3.96 -6.53
N VAL A 61 1.40 -4.53 -5.71
CA VAL A 61 0.86 -3.85 -4.53
C VAL A 61 1.31 -4.51 -3.23
N MET A 62 1.47 -3.69 -2.20
CA MET A 62 1.84 -4.14 -0.86
C MET A 62 1.10 -3.37 0.23
N ALA A 63 0.82 -4.04 1.35
CA ALA A 63 0.21 -3.46 2.52
C ALA A 63 1.26 -2.84 3.44
N LEU A 64 1.15 -1.54 3.68
CA LEU A 64 2.07 -0.78 4.54
C LEU A 64 1.32 -0.15 5.70
N CYS A 65 2.00 0.02 6.84
CA CYS A 65 1.51 0.92 7.87
C CYS A 65 1.64 2.38 7.40
N PRO A 66 0.89 3.33 8.00
CA PRO A 66 0.90 4.74 7.61
C PRO A 66 2.28 5.39 7.69
N ASN A 67 3.11 4.91 8.63
CA ASN A 67 4.47 5.40 8.82
C ASN A 67 5.37 4.98 7.65
N CYS A 68 5.42 3.68 7.33
CA CYS A 68 6.20 3.17 6.19
C CYS A 68 5.67 3.71 4.86
N HIS A 69 4.35 3.87 4.74
CA HIS A 69 3.74 4.42 3.54
C HIS A 69 4.18 5.87 3.30
N ARG A 70 4.16 6.72 4.35
CA ARG A 70 4.66 8.09 4.25
C ARG A 70 6.17 8.15 4.06
N GLU A 71 6.94 7.28 4.70
CA GLU A 71 8.40 7.19 4.51
C GLU A 71 8.76 6.88 3.05
N ARG A 72 8.01 5.99 2.37
CA ARG A 72 8.21 5.71 0.95
C ARG A 72 7.93 6.90 0.03
N HIS A 73 7.05 7.81 0.45
CA HIS A 73 6.70 8.99 -0.34
C HIS A 73 7.57 10.22 -0.03
N PHE A 74 8.00 10.39 1.22
CA PHE A 74 8.61 11.63 1.72
C PHE A 74 9.91 11.41 2.51
N GLY A 75 10.26 10.16 2.80
CA GLY A 75 11.43 9.82 3.60
C GLY A 75 12.74 9.97 2.83
N ILE A 76 13.83 10.06 3.59
CA ILE A 76 15.19 10.23 3.09
C ILE A 76 15.62 9.03 2.23
N ASN A 77 15.06 7.85 2.48
CA ASN A 77 15.29 6.62 1.72
C ASN A 77 14.31 6.45 0.55
N CYS A 78 13.92 7.54 -0.11
CA CYS A 78 13.30 7.51 -1.44
C CYS A 78 14.38 7.09 -2.46
N THR A 79 14.78 5.81 -2.42
CA THR A 79 15.85 5.30 -3.26
C THR A 79 15.38 5.35 -4.72
N THR A 80 15.82 6.40 -5.41
CA THR A 80 16.23 6.36 -6.81
C THR A 80 16.95 5.04 -7.07
N SER A 81 16.29 4.10 -7.71
CA SER A 81 16.91 2.97 -8.41
C SER A 81 16.28 2.90 -9.79
#